data_AF-Q8K3M4-F1
#
_entry.id   AF-Q8K3M4-F1
#
_cell.length_a   1.000
_cell.length_b   1.000
_cell.length_c   1.000
_cell.angle_alpha   90.00
_cell.angle_beta   90.00
_cell.angle_gamma   90.00
#
_symmetry.space_group_name_H-M   'P 1'
#
loop_
_entity.id
_entity.type
_entity.pdbx_description
1 polymer ?
#
loop_
_entity_poly.entity_id
_entity_poly.type
_entity_poly.pdbx_seq_one_letter_code
_entity_poly.pdbx_strand_id
1 'polypeptide(L)'
;GQLTMIVGQVGCGKSSLLLATLGEMQKISGAVFWNSSLPDGETGEDPSSPERETATDSDIRKRGPVAYASQKPWLLNATVEENITFESPFNKQRYKMVIEACSLQPD
;
A
#
# COMPACT_ATOMS: atom_id res chain seq x y z
N GLY A 1 11.15 -3.07 -13.45
CA GLY A 1 10.47 -2.05 -12.64
C GLY A 1 10.34 -0.78 -13.47
N GLN A 2 9.28 0.00 -13.26
CA GLN A 2 9.04 1.26 -13.95
C GLN A 2 8.91 2.38 -12.91
N LEU A 3 9.55 3.52 -13.14
CA LEU A 3 9.35 4.74 -12.35
C LEU A 3 8.39 5.65 -13.12
N THR A 4 7.29 6.04 -12.48
CA THR A 4 6.27 6.91 -13.07
C THR A 4 6.07 8.12 -12.19
N MET A 5 6.13 9.32 -12.78
CA MET A 5 5.88 10.59 -12.09
C MET A 5 4.53 11.17 -12.53
N ILE A 6 3.69 11.57 -11.57
CA ILE A 6 2.38 12.19 -11.82
C ILE A 6 2.48 13.68 -11.48
N VAL A 7 2.16 14.54 -12.44
CA VAL A 7 2.24 16.01 -12.29
C VAL A 7 0.91 16.68 -12.62
N GLY A 8 0.63 17.82 -11.98
CA GLY A 8 -0.59 18.59 -12.20
C GLY A 8 -0.81 19.65 -11.13
N GLN A 9 -1.71 20.60 -11.40
CA GLN A 9 -2.03 21.73 -10.52
C GLN A 9 -2.53 21.28 -9.13
N VAL A 10 -2.50 22.19 -8.15
CA VAL A 10 -3.11 21.95 -6.83
C VAL A 10 -4.61 21.68 -7.00
N GLY A 11 -5.14 20.69 -6.29
CA GLY A 11 -6.56 20.34 -6.37
C GLY A 11 -6.97 19.46 -7.57
N CYS A 12 -6.06 19.14 -8.51
CA CYS A 12 -6.41 18.31 -9.68
C CYS A 12 -6.60 16.81 -9.38
N GLY A 13 -6.62 16.40 -8.11
CA GLY A 13 -6.93 15.02 -7.72
C GLY A 13 -5.77 14.02 -7.73
N LYS A 14 -4.50 14.46 -7.72
CA LYS A 14 -3.33 13.54 -7.68
C LYS A 14 -3.40 12.53 -6.53
N SER A 15 -3.66 13.02 -5.31
CA SER A 15 -3.80 12.15 -4.13
C SER A 15 -5.03 11.24 -4.25
N SER A 16 -6.14 11.76 -4.80
CA SER A 16 -7.36 10.99 -5.06
C SER A 16 -7.12 9.86 -6.07
N LEU A 17 -6.30 10.11 -7.09
CA LEU A 17 -5.91 9.09 -8.07
C LEU A 17 -5.14 7.95 -7.39
N LEU A 18 -4.16 8.26 -6.53
CA LEU A 18 -3.43 7.24 -5.77
C LEU A 18 -4.36 6.43 -4.85
N LEU A 19 -5.28 7.09 -4.15
CA LEU A 19 -6.26 6.42 -3.29
C LEU A 19 -7.24 5.54 -4.08
N ALA A 20 -7.67 5.99 -5.26
CA ALA A 20 -8.51 5.20 -6.15
C ALA A 20 -7.78 3.97 -6.68
N THR A 21 -6.48 4.10 -6.99
CA THR A 21 -5.63 2.95 -7.32
C THR A 21 -5.60 1.98 -6.14
N LEU A 22 -5.21 2.46 -4.94
CA LEU A 22 -5.12 1.66 -3.71
C LEU A 22 -6.43 1.00 -3.27
N GLY A 23 -7.58 1.49 -3.74
CA GLY A 23 -8.90 0.92 -3.45
C GLY A 23 -9.64 1.61 -2.30
N GLU A 24 -9.02 2.60 -1.68
CA GLU A 24 -9.56 3.37 -0.55
C GLU A 24 -10.63 4.39 -0.97
N MET A 25 -10.74 4.69 -2.27
CA MET A 25 -11.72 5.64 -2.78
C MET A 25 -12.90 4.90 -3.44
N GLN A 26 -14.12 5.26 -3.03
CA GLN A 26 -15.34 4.75 -3.66
C GLN A 26 -15.39 5.16 -5.14
N LYS A 27 -15.44 4.16 -6.03
CA LYS A 27 -15.57 4.36 -7.48
C LYS A 27 -17.04 4.56 -7.84
N ILE A 28 -17.36 5.61 -8.59
CA ILE A 28 -18.70 5.82 -9.17
C ILE A 28 -18.82 5.10 -10.53
N SER A 29 -17.75 5.11 -11.32
CA SER A 29 -17.67 4.44 -12.63
C SER A 29 -16.22 4.12 -12.98
N GLY A 30 -16.00 3.18 -13.89
CA GLY A 30 -14.67 2.71 -14.31
C GLY A 30 -14.14 1.52 -13.49
N ALA A 31 -13.01 0.97 -13.93
CA ALA A 31 -12.37 -0.19 -13.33
C ALA A 31 -10.88 0.06 -13.08
N VAL A 32 -10.33 -0.60 -12.05
CA VAL A 32 -8.90 -0.60 -11.72
C VAL A 32 -8.47 -2.06 -11.70
N PHE A 33 -7.55 -2.44 -12.59
CA PHE A 33 -7.08 -3.81 -12.71
C PHE A 33 -5.77 -3.99 -11.95
N TRP A 34 -5.74 -4.99 -11.07
CA TRP A 34 -4.56 -5.41 -10.34
C TRP A 34 -4.13 -6.78 -10.84
N ASN A 35 -2.90 -6.88 -11.34
CA ASN A 35 -2.30 -8.16 -11.68
C ASN A 35 -1.48 -8.64 -10.48
N SER A 36 -2.09 -9.39 -9.58
CA SER A 36 -1.34 -10.05 -8.52
C SER A 36 -0.77 -11.37 -9.05
N SER A 37 0.54 -11.49 -8.94
CA SER A 37 1.25 -12.75 -9.06
C SER A 37 1.50 -13.27 -7.65
N LEU A 38 0.43 -13.64 -6.95
CA LEU A 38 0.55 -14.50 -5.78
C LEU A 38 0.31 -15.93 -6.27
N PRO A 39 1.21 -16.89 -5.99
CA PRO A 39 0.89 -18.29 -6.24
C PRO A 39 -0.32 -18.65 -5.39
N ASP A 40 -1.31 -19.30 -6.00
CA ASP A 40 -2.44 -19.92 -5.30
C ASP A 40 -1.87 -20.83 -4.21
N GLY A 41 -1.98 -20.41 -2.95
CA GLY A 41 -1.35 -21.07 -1.82
C GLY A 41 -2.01 -20.66 -0.51
N GLU A 42 -2.95 -21.50 -0.09
CA GLU A 42 -3.32 -21.83 1.30
C GLU A 42 -3.81 -20.73 2.25
N THR A 43 -5.05 -20.27 2.03
CA THR A 43 -5.98 -20.03 3.15
C THR A 43 -7.26 -20.81 2.86
N GLY A 44 -7.36 -21.99 3.48
CA GLY A 44 -8.59 -22.76 3.46
C GLY A 44 -9.62 -22.12 4.38
N GLU A 45 -10.73 -21.64 3.83
CA GLU A 45 -11.94 -21.31 4.59
C GLU A 45 -13.20 -21.68 3.77
N ASP A 46 -14.17 -22.24 4.50
CA ASP A 46 -15.39 -22.96 4.15
C ASP A 46 -16.32 -22.30 3.08
N PRO A 47 -16.92 -23.07 2.13
CA PRO A 47 -17.76 -22.53 1.06
C PRO A 47 -19.25 -22.31 1.44
N SER A 48 -19.58 -22.07 2.71
CA SER A 48 -20.98 -22.00 3.16
C SER A 48 -21.34 -20.72 3.93
N SER A 49 -21.39 -19.59 3.23
CA SER A 49 -22.27 -18.48 3.63
C SER A 49 -22.76 -17.69 2.40
N PRO A 50 -24.06 -17.74 2.06
CA PRO A 50 -24.61 -17.00 0.93
C PRO A 50 -25.24 -15.70 1.43
N GLU A 51 -24.45 -14.64 1.64
CA GLU A 51 -25.00 -13.33 2.02
C GLU A 51 -24.40 -12.19 1.18
N ARG A 52 -25.10 -11.90 0.06
CA ARG A 52 -25.04 -10.66 -0.73
C ARG A 52 -23.64 -10.11 -1.01
N GLU A 53 -23.02 -10.67 -2.05
CA GLU A 53 -21.80 -10.17 -2.67
C GLU A 53 -22.04 -8.79 -3.30
N THR A 54 -21.69 -7.73 -2.58
CA THR A 54 -21.36 -6.46 -3.23
C THR A 54 -20.02 -6.67 -3.95
N ALA A 55 -19.95 -6.33 -5.24
CA ALA A 55 -18.80 -6.55 -6.12
C ALA A 55 -17.50 -5.81 -5.71
N THR A 56 -17.43 -5.28 -4.50
CA THR A 56 -16.32 -4.51 -3.94
C THR A 56 -15.37 -5.35 -3.08
N ASP A 57 -15.83 -6.43 -2.43
CA ASP A 57 -14.99 -7.19 -1.48
C ASP A 57 -14.07 -8.22 -2.15
N SER A 58 -14.52 -8.84 -3.24
CA SER A 58 -13.73 -9.85 -3.97
C SER A 58 -12.51 -9.28 -4.71
N ASP A 59 -12.53 -7.98 -5.02
CA ASP A 59 -11.42 -7.25 -5.66
C ASP A 59 -10.28 -6.90 -4.69
N ILE A 60 -10.54 -6.83 -3.38
CA ILE A 60 -9.53 -6.47 -2.38
C ILE A 60 -8.63 -7.67 -2.08
N ARG A 61 -9.21 -8.87 -1.96
CA ARG A 61 -8.47 -10.11 -1.65
C ARG A 61 -7.48 -10.54 -2.72
N LYS A 62 -7.62 -10.02 -3.95
CA LYS A 62 -6.69 -10.26 -5.06
C LYS A 62 -5.51 -9.28 -5.09
N ARG A 63 -5.35 -8.36 -4.14
CA ARG A 63 -4.27 -7.36 -4.18
C ARG A 63 -3.07 -7.82 -3.36
N GLY A 64 -1.87 -7.70 -3.94
CA GLY A 64 -0.63 -7.83 -3.18
C GLY A 64 -0.37 -6.59 -2.30
N PRO A 65 0.52 -6.68 -1.30
CA PRO A 65 0.89 -5.54 -0.46
C PRO A 65 1.47 -4.39 -1.29
N VAL A 66 1.02 -3.16 -1.01
CA VAL A 66 1.50 -1.93 -1.67
C VAL A 66 2.03 -0.96 -0.63
N ALA A 67 3.28 -0.54 -0.78
CA ALA A 67 3.85 0.52 0.07
C ALA A 67 3.26 1.88 -0.31
N TYR A 68 2.85 2.67 0.69
CA TYR A 68 2.26 3.99 0.49
C TYR A 68 2.80 4.99 1.52
N ALA A 69 3.21 6.17 1.03
CA ALA A 69 3.59 7.31 1.86
C ALA A 69 2.64 8.48 1.51
N SER A 70 1.82 8.88 2.47
CA SER A 70 0.80 9.90 2.26
C SER A 70 1.38 11.32 2.31
N GLN A 71 0.60 12.29 1.85
CA GLN A 71 1.01 13.71 1.87
C GLN A 71 1.20 14.25 3.30
N LYS A 72 0.39 13.78 4.27
CA LYS A 72 0.50 14.16 5.67
C LYS A 72 1.14 12.99 6.43
N PRO A 73 2.35 13.15 6.99
CA PRO A 73 3.02 12.05 7.64
C PRO A 73 2.17 11.51 8.80
N TRP A 74 2.20 10.20 8.98
CA TRP A 74 1.64 9.50 10.12
C TRP A 74 2.72 8.58 10.68
N LEU A 75 3.00 8.73 11.97
CA LEU A 75 4.02 7.98 12.68
C LEU A 75 3.38 7.38 13.93
N LEU A 76 3.80 6.17 14.25
CA LEU A 76 3.51 5.51 15.51
C LEU A 76 4.19 6.27 16.65
N ASN A 77 3.55 6.32 17.82
CA ASN A 77 4.19 6.76 19.06
C ASN A 77 5.15 5.68 19.56
N ALA A 78 6.27 5.56 18.85
CA ALA A 78 7.27 4.52 18.94
C ALA A 78 8.64 5.09 18.56
N THR A 79 9.69 4.29 18.62
CA THR A 79 11.02 4.70 18.16
C THR A 79 11.05 4.98 16.65
N VAL A 80 12.06 5.72 16.20
CA VAL A 80 12.30 5.94 14.76
C VAL A 80 12.55 4.61 14.05
N GLU A 81 13.27 3.68 14.70
CA GLU A 81 13.53 2.35 14.15
C GLU A 81 12.22 1.58 13.90
N GLU A 82 11.31 1.56 14.88
CA GLU A 82 10.00 0.90 14.77
C GLU A 82 9.11 1.55 13.70
N ASN A 83 9.18 2.87 13.54
CA ASN A 83 8.48 3.57 12.47
C ASN A 83 9.03 3.24 11.07
N ILE A 84 10.34 2.95 10.96
CA ILE A 84 10.98 2.57 9.69
C ILE A 84 10.70 1.10 9.35
N THR A 85 10.76 0.20 10.34
CA THR A 85 10.53 -1.24 10.11
C THR A 85 9.06 -1.57 9.98
N PHE A 86 8.18 -0.81 10.63
CA PHE A 86 6.72 -0.96 10.57
C PHE A 86 6.29 -2.42 10.78
N GLU A 87 6.66 -2.97 11.94
CA GLU A 87 6.41 -4.36 12.37
C GLU A 87 7.05 -5.46 11.50
N SER A 88 7.78 -5.10 10.43
CA SER A 88 8.57 -6.07 9.68
C SER A 88 9.82 -6.53 10.46
N PRO A 89 10.30 -7.76 10.24
CA PRO A 89 11.51 -8.25 10.92
C PRO A 89 12.71 -7.32 10.69
N PHE A 90 13.41 -6.98 11.77
CA PHE A 90 14.56 -6.09 11.68
C PHE A 90 15.67 -6.71 10.85
N ASN A 91 16.05 -6.02 9.77
CA ASN A 91 17.19 -6.38 8.93
C ASN A 91 18.23 -5.27 8.98
N LYS A 92 19.32 -5.52 9.70
CA LYS A 92 20.40 -4.55 9.94
C LYS A 92 20.99 -3.96 8.65
N GLN A 93 21.17 -4.77 7.62
CA GLN A 93 21.75 -4.33 6.36
C GLN A 93 20.79 -3.41 5.60
N ARG A 94 19.52 -3.79 5.50
CA ARG A 94 18.48 -2.97 4.87
C ARG A 94 18.26 -1.67 5.63
N TYR A 95 18.22 -1.74 6.96
CA TYR A 95 18.08 -0.57 7.81
C TYR A 95 19.21 0.43 7.57
N LYS A 96 20.48 -0.02 7.58
CA LYS A 96 21.63 0.84 7.29
C LYS A 96 21.52 1.52 5.92
N MET A 97 21.14 0.77 4.88
CA MET A 97 20.93 1.34 3.53
C MET A 97 19.82 2.40 3.51
N VAL A 98 18.73 2.21 4.26
CA VAL A 98 17.65 3.20 4.37
C VAL A 98 18.14 4.46 5.08
N ILE A 99 18.87 4.32 6.19
CA ILE A 99 19.44 5.47 6.92
C ILE A 99 20.36 6.29 6.01
N GLU A 100 21.20 5.64 5.21
CA GLU A 100 22.08 6.31 4.26
C GLU A 100 21.31 6.98 3.11
N ALA A 101 20.42 6.24 2.44
CA ALA A 101 19.65 6.74 1.29
C ALA A 101 18.73 7.92 1.65
N CYS A 102 18.18 7.92 2.87
CA CYS A 102 17.32 8.97 3.38
C CYS A 102 18.07 10.08 4.13
N SER A 103 19.42 10.02 4.19
CA SER A 103 20.25 11.00 4.90
C SER A 103 19.86 11.19 6.37
N LEU A 104 19.57 10.08 7.07
CA LEU A 104 19.15 10.07 8.47
C LEU A 104 20.33 9.86 9.45
N GLN A 105 21.56 10.06 8.99
CA GLN A 105 22.73 10.03 9.88
C GLN A 105 22.74 11.27 10.79
N PRO A 106 23.34 11.18 12.00
CA PRO A 106 23.64 12.37 12.79
C PRO A 106 24.46 13.39 11.99
N ASP A 107 24.26 14.67 12.28
CA ASP A 107 25.00 15.79 11.69
C ASP A 107 26.46 15.88 12.14
#